data_AF-A0A0G0YRP7-F1
#
_entry.id   AF-A0A0G0YRP7-F1
#
_cell.length_a   1.000
_cell.length_b   1.000
_cell.length_c   1.000
_cell.angle_alpha   90.00
_cell.angle_beta   90.00
_cell.angle_gamma   90.00
#
_symmetry.space_group_name_H-M   'P 1'
#
loop_
_entity.id
_entity.type
_entity.pdbx_description
1 polymer ?
#
loop_
_entity_poly.entity_id
_entity_poly.type
_entity_poly.pdbx_seq_one_letter_code
_entity_poly.pdbx_strand_id
1 'polypeptide(L)'
;MENEIENADPEFYTVGDLFTADKEIVDSLKLEYSSATPFEENLVRDTFNIVRDEMLNKYGDYIPDDARERLLSNKDNINGTNHVLILSEEDYQSFNDEWLPKLQQLNKQEQLPPLQPGGMWLRMGQVIVVCDMTEVAKRNWESSKKYFENYGQIDEEAMINFIKNSTVTALLTHETIHSCQGSIEHMDRGRDMYIRVALDECGVHYLCDEILKTKFPRMVSAPQQFDKERIEKFQDILKKYGDDAYGVLFQNVPKGVAEKEHYESLKKKIYSEFTEEDIVRLGIADRLTSKFFENAS
;
A
#
# COMPACT_ATOMS: atom_id res chain seq x y z
N MET A 1 53.97 0.28 12.64
CA MET A 1 53.58 1.50 11.92
C MET A 1 52.94 1.01 10.64
N GLU A 2 51.66 0.68 10.75
CA GLU A 2 50.52 1.61 10.57
C GLU A 2 50.11 1.54 9.09
N ASN A 3 49.05 0.79 8.80
CA ASN A 3 47.67 1.28 8.72
C ASN A 3 47.52 2.26 7.57
N GLU A 4 46.99 1.79 6.44
CA GLU A 4 45.85 2.45 5.79
C GLU A 4 44.91 1.35 5.30
N ILE A 5 43.87 1.13 6.10
CA ILE A 5 42.63 0.51 5.69
C ILE A 5 41.97 1.56 4.79
N GLU A 6 42.10 1.44 3.47
CA GLU A 6 41.15 2.09 2.58
C GLU A 6 39.85 1.31 2.69
N ASN A 7 38.91 1.94 3.39
CA ASN A 7 37.56 1.49 3.61
C ASN A 7 36.93 1.06 2.28
N ALA A 8 36.69 -0.24 2.14
CA ALA A 8 35.66 -0.71 1.23
C ALA A 8 34.34 -0.09 1.69
N ASP A 9 33.85 0.89 0.92
CA ASP A 9 32.50 1.42 1.10
C ASP A 9 31.52 0.23 1.08
N PRO A 10 30.63 0.09 2.09
CA PRO A 10 29.69 -1.00 2.10
C PRO A 10 28.67 -0.77 0.99
N GLU A 11 28.76 -1.64 -0.02
CA GLU A 11 27.76 -1.96 -1.04
C GLU A 11 26.41 -1.25 -0.85
N PHE A 12 26.23 -0.14 -1.58
CA PHE A 12 24.92 0.42 -1.85
C PHE A 12 24.22 -0.49 -2.87
N TYR A 13 23.05 -1.02 -2.51
CA TYR A 13 22.15 -1.70 -3.43
C TYR A 13 21.85 -0.80 -4.65
N THR A 14 21.84 -1.38 -5.85
CA THR A 14 21.52 -0.63 -7.07
C THR A 14 20.00 -0.59 -7.31
N VAL A 15 19.54 0.30 -8.19
CA VAL A 15 18.12 0.57 -8.51
C VAL A 15 17.33 -0.68 -8.93
N GLY A 16 17.99 -1.75 -9.41
CA GLY A 16 17.34 -3.04 -9.67
C GLY A 16 17.01 -3.83 -8.40
N ASP A 17 17.77 -3.64 -7.34
CA ASP A 17 17.75 -4.48 -6.12
C ASP A 17 16.74 -4.00 -5.08
N LEU A 18 16.21 -2.78 -5.23
CA LEU A 18 15.17 -2.20 -4.35
C LEU A 18 13.74 -2.43 -4.88
N PHE A 19 13.58 -2.76 -6.16
CA PHE A 19 12.28 -2.84 -6.85
C PHE A 19 11.83 -4.25 -7.23
N THR A 20 12.73 -5.21 -7.12
CA THR A 20 12.38 -6.60 -6.92
C THR A 20 12.77 -6.88 -5.49
N ALA A 21 11.92 -7.52 -4.67
CA ALA A 21 12.53 -8.32 -3.61
C ALA A 21 13.52 -9.20 -4.35
N ASP A 22 14.76 -9.28 -3.84
CA ASP A 22 15.68 -10.28 -4.35
C ASP A 22 14.85 -11.55 -4.51
N LYS A 23 14.72 -12.00 -5.76
CA LYS A 23 13.81 -13.09 -6.08
C LYS A 23 14.16 -14.28 -5.20
N GLU A 24 15.43 -14.39 -4.82
CA GLU A 24 15.94 -15.37 -3.88
C GLU A 24 15.36 -15.21 -2.46
N ILE A 25 15.12 -13.99 -1.95
CA ILE A 25 14.44 -13.74 -0.67
C ILE A 25 12.96 -14.12 -0.75
N VAL A 26 12.24 -13.73 -1.81
CA VAL A 26 10.82 -14.12 -1.98
C VAL A 26 10.69 -15.63 -2.12
N ASP A 27 11.53 -16.23 -2.97
CA ASP A 27 11.55 -17.66 -3.19
C ASP A 27 11.93 -18.39 -1.89
N SER A 28 12.87 -17.86 -1.10
CA SER A 28 13.21 -18.40 0.24
C SER A 28 12.04 -18.32 1.20
N LEU A 29 11.35 -17.18 1.28
CA LEU A 29 10.17 -17.02 2.13
C LEU A 29 9.03 -17.96 1.71
N LYS A 30 8.83 -18.18 0.41
CA LYS A 30 7.84 -19.13 -0.11
C LYS A 30 8.23 -20.60 0.09
N LEU A 31 9.53 -20.89 0.16
CA LEU A 31 10.04 -22.23 0.45
C LEU A 31 9.90 -22.55 1.94
N GLU A 32 10.14 -21.57 2.82
CA GLU A 32 10.00 -21.73 4.27
C GLU A 32 8.55 -21.70 4.72
N TYR A 33 7.73 -20.85 4.09
CA TYR A 33 6.33 -20.70 4.41
C TYR A 33 5.45 -21.07 3.22
N SER A 34 4.75 -22.20 3.34
CA SER A 34 3.73 -22.60 2.37
C SER A 34 2.47 -21.74 2.51
N SER A 35 2.04 -21.13 1.39
CA SER A 35 0.79 -20.38 1.29
C SER A 35 -0.39 -21.18 1.83
N ALA A 36 -1.15 -20.60 2.77
CA ALA A 36 -2.04 -21.34 3.65
C ALA A 36 -3.13 -22.15 2.90
N THR A 37 -3.64 -21.68 1.75
CA THR A 37 -4.60 -22.47 0.94
C THR A 37 -4.62 -22.10 -0.57
N PRO A 38 -4.86 -23.08 -1.48
CA PRO A 38 -5.12 -22.80 -2.90
C PRO A 38 -6.36 -21.92 -3.16
N PHE A 39 -7.32 -21.89 -2.24
CA PHE A 39 -8.51 -21.05 -2.36
C PHE A 39 -8.17 -19.57 -2.20
N GLU A 40 -7.39 -19.23 -1.18
CA GLU A 40 -6.99 -17.84 -0.92
C GLU A 40 -6.03 -17.31 -1.99
N GLU A 41 -5.15 -18.15 -2.52
CA GLU A 41 -4.32 -17.81 -3.68
C GLU A 41 -5.15 -17.44 -4.91
N ASN A 42 -6.20 -18.23 -5.19
CA ASN A 42 -7.11 -17.93 -6.29
C ASN A 42 -7.89 -16.63 -6.02
N LEU A 43 -8.33 -16.40 -4.79
CA LEU A 43 -9.00 -15.15 -4.39
C LEU A 43 -8.11 -13.93 -4.61
N VAL A 44 -6.86 -13.97 -4.14
CA VAL A 44 -5.89 -12.90 -4.30
C VAL A 44 -5.60 -12.65 -5.79
N ARG A 45 -5.41 -13.70 -6.58
CA ARG A 45 -5.19 -13.59 -8.03
C ARG A 45 -6.38 -12.96 -8.76
N ASP A 46 -7.58 -13.44 -8.49
CA ASP A 46 -8.78 -12.96 -9.16
C ASP A 46 -9.06 -11.49 -8.76
N THR A 47 -8.82 -11.14 -7.49
CA THR A 47 -8.94 -9.77 -6.99
C THR A 47 -7.88 -8.85 -7.60
N PHE A 48 -6.65 -9.31 -7.76
CA PHE A 48 -5.59 -8.55 -8.43
C PHE A 48 -5.99 -8.19 -9.86
N ASN A 49 -6.50 -9.15 -10.63
CA ASN A 49 -6.98 -8.90 -11.98
C ASN A 49 -8.07 -7.82 -12.02
N ILE A 50 -9.01 -7.87 -11.07
CA ILE A 50 -10.08 -6.86 -10.94
C ILE A 50 -9.49 -5.49 -10.63
N VAL A 51 -8.66 -5.37 -9.60
CA VAL A 51 -8.04 -4.09 -9.19
C VAL A 51 -7.24 -3.50 -10.35
N ARG A 52 -6.38 -4.32 -10.99
CA ARG A 52 -5.61 -3.92 -12.17
C ARG A 52 -6.51 -3.40 -13.28
N ASP A 53 -7.51 -4.18 -13.68
CA ASP A 53 -8.34 -3.84 -14.83
C ASP A 53 -9.17 -2.58 -14.55
N GLU A 54 -9.73 -2.42 -13.34
CA GLU A 54 -10.42 -1.20 -12.93
C GLU A 54 -9.48 0.01 -12.92
N MET A 55 -8.27 -0.15 -12.37
CA MET A 55 -7.29 0.94 -12.32
C MET A 55 -6.83 1.37 -13.72
N LEU A 56 -6.54 0.41 -14.60
CA LEU A 56 -6.12 0.69 -15.97
C LEU A 56 -7.26 1.33 -16.79
N ASN A 57 -8.49 0.84 -16.63
CA ASN A 57 -9.64 1.34 -17.40
C ASN A 57 -10.03 2.76 -16.99
N LYS A 58 -9.97 3.10 -15.69
CA LYS A 58 -10.41 4.40 -15.19
C LYS A 58 -9.28 5.42 -15.10
N TYR A 59 -8.07 4.99 -14.77
CA TYR A 59 -6.96 5.89 -14.45
C TYR A 59 -5.72 5.69 -15.32
N GLY A 60 -5.78 4.84 -16.35
CA GLY A 60 -4.63 4.47 -17.17
C GLY A 60 -3.92 5.64 -17.86
N ASP A 61 -4.63 6.74 -18.14
CA ASP A 61 -4.05 7.96 -18.71
C ASP A 61 -3.20 8.75 -17.70
N TYR A 62 -3.42 8.53 -16.40
CA TYR A 62 -2.69 9.17 -15.30
C TYR A 62 -1.57 8.29 -14.73
N ILE A 63 -1.44 7.04 -15.18
CA ILE A 63 -0.40 6.10 -14.76
C ILE A 63 0.80 6.23 -15.72
N PRO A 64 2.06 6.24 -15.22
CA PRO A 64 3.24 6.24 -16.08
C PRO A 64 3.22 5.11 -17.12
N ASP A 65 3.66 5.39 -18.35
CA ASP A 65 3.60 4.43 -19.46
C ASP A 65 4.31 3.10 -19.13
N ASP A 66 5.48 3.16 -18.47
CA ASP A 66 6.26 2.00 -18.06
C ASP A 66 5.53 1.18 -16.98
N ALA A 67 4.86 1.83 -16.02
CA ALA A 67 4.02 1.17 -15.05
C ALA A 67 2.79 0.52 -15.70
N ARG A 68 2.15 1.22 -16.63
CA ARG A 68 1.01 0.70 -17.40
C ARG A 68 1.40 -0.54 -18.21
N GLU A 69 2.55 -0.50 -18.87
CA GLU A 69 3.11 -1.65 -19.60
C GLU A 69 3.41 -2.83 -18.66
N ARG A 70 4.00 -2.60 -17.48
CA ARG A 70 4.21 -3.64 -16.46
C ARG A 70 2.89 -4.28 -16.04
N LEU A 71 1.89 -3.47 -15.68
CA LEU A 71 0.58 -3.96 -15.27
C LEU A 71 -0.10 -4.80 -16.36
N LEU A 72 -0.04 -4.35 -17.62
CA LEU A 72 -0.58 -5.08 -18.77
C LEU A 72 0.19 -6.37 -19.08
N SER A 73 1.52 -6.37 -18.95
CA SER A 73 2.37 -7.54 -19.19
C SER A 73 2.22 -8.62 -18.12
N ASN A 74 1.79 -8.24 -16.91
CA ASN A 74 1.47 -9.14 -15.80
C ASN A 74 0.08 -9.80 -15.94
N LYS A 75 -0.54 -9.79 -17.13
CA LYS A 75 -1.84 -10.43 -17.37
C LYS A 75 -1.83 -11.93 -17.10
N ASP A 76 -0.70 -12.58 -17.38
CA ASP A 76 -0.47 -14.01 -17.17
C ASP A 76 0.66 -14.30 -16.16
N ASN A 77 1.40 -13.27 -15.74
CA ASN A 77 2.55 -13.40 -14.87
C ASN A 77 2.27 -12.74 -13.52
N ILE A 78 2.27 -13.60 -12.50
CA ILE A 78 1.88 -13.43 -11.10
C ILE A 78 2.79 -12.40 -10.39
N ASN A 79 3.47 -11.44 -11.02
CA ASN A 79 4.45 -10.61 -10.30
C ASN A 79 3.84 -9.69 -9.22
N GLY A 80 2.57 -9.29 -9.34
CA GLY A 80 1.86 -8.59 -8.25
C GLY A 80 1.40 -9.50 -7.11
N THR A 81 1.21 -10.80 -7.38
CA THR A 81 0.77 -11.81 -6.41
C THR A 81 1.90 -12.74 -5.95
N ASN A 82 3.05 -12.68 -6.61
CA ASN A 82 4.27 -13.40 -6.28
C ASN A 82 4.93 -12.81 -5.06
N HIS A 83 4.56 -11.60 -4.69
CA HIS A 83 5.00 -10.98 -3.48
C HIS A 83 3.94 -11.09 -2.37
N VAL A 84 2.81 -11.79 -2.57
CA VAL A 84 1.84 -12.04 -1.50
C VAL A 84 2.11 -13.42 -0.87
N LEU A 85 2.45 -13.42 0.41
CA LEU A 85 2.58 -14.60 1.26
C LEU A 85 1.35 -14.67 2.15
N ILE A 86 0.54 -15.73 2.01
CA ILE A 86 -0.61 -15.97 2.88
C ILE A 86 -0.18 -17.00 3.91
N LEU A 87 0.00 -16.58 5.14
CA LEU A 87 0.54 -17.39 6.23
C LEU A 87 -0.58 -17.85 7.16
N SER A 88 -0.46 -19.07 7.70
CA SER A 88 -1.28 -19.48 8.85
C SER A 88 -1.03 -18.54 10.04
N GLU A 89 -1.90 -18.54 11.06
CA GLU A 89 -1.64 -17.70 12.25
C GLU A 89 -0.29 -18.04 12.93
N GLU A 90 0.08 -19.33 12.95
CA GLU A 90 1.34 -19.81 13.53
C GLU A 90 2.55 -19.36 12.70
N ASP A 91 2.48 -19.51 11.37
CA ASP A 91 3.53 -19.08 10.46
C ASP A 91 3.67 -17.56 10.42
N TYR A 92 2.55 -16.82 10.54
CA TYR A 92 2.55 -15.37 10.63
C TYR A 92 3.25 -14.88 11.90
N GLN A 93 3.03 -15.58 13.03
CA GLN A 93 3.72 -15.28 14.28
C GLN A 93 5.22 -15.64 14.20
N SER A 94 5.58 -16.80 13.65
CA SER A 94 6.99 -17.16 13.41
C SER A 94 7.68 -16.15 12.50
N PHE A 95 7.03 -15.71 11.42
CA PHE A 95 7.54 -14.68 10.53
C PHE A 95 7.80 -13.36 11.28
N ASN A 96 6.87 -12.94 12.16
CA ASN A 96 7.02 -11.76 13.02
C ASN A 96 8.25 -11.85 13.92
N ASP A 97 8.52 -13.02 14.48
CA ASP A 97 9.53 -13.19 15.51
C ASP A 97 10.92 -13.44 14.90
N GLU A 98 10.99 -14.02 13.70
CA GLU A 98 12.23 -14.45 13.08
C GLU A 98 12.66 -13.59 11.89
N TRP A 99 11.74 -13.30 10.98
CA TRP A 99 12.05 -12.61 9.72
C TRP A 99 11.95 -11.10 9.85
N LEU A 100 10.89 -10.58 10.48
CA LEU A 100 10.70 -9.13 10.63
C LEU A 100 11.92 -8.43 11.28
N PRO A 101 12.53 -8.96 12.37
CA PRO A 101 13.72 -8.33 12.96
C PRO A 101 14.94 -8.39 12.05
N LYS A 102 15.12 -9.48 11.29
CA LYS A 102 16.22 -9.62 10.32
C LYS A 102 16.07 -8.61 9.18
N LEU A 103 14.85 -8.46 8.66
CA LEU A 103 14.52 -7.50 7.62
C LEU A 103 14.74 -6.06 8.10
N GLN A 104 14.33 -5.73 9.33
CA GLN A 104 14.61 -4.44 9.95
C GLN A 104 16.12 -4.14 10.07
N GLN A 105 16.93 -5.15 10.41
CA GLN A 105 18.39 -5.01 10.48
C GLN A 105 19.03 -4.78 9.11
N LEU A 106 18.53 -5.48 8.08
CA LEU A 106 19.01 -5.32 6.70
C LEU A 106 18.67 -3.94 6.14
N ASN A 107 17.48 -3.41 6.47
CA ASN A 107 16.98 -2.21 5.81
C ASN A 107 17.56 -0.89 6.35
N LYS A 108 18.34 -0.88 7.45
CA LYS A 108 19.13 0.22 8.10
C LYS A 108 18.51 1.65 8.22
N GLN A 109 17.37 1.94 7.60
CA GLN A 109 16.77 3.26 7.41
C GLN A 109 15.30 3.30 7.84
N GLU A 110 14.66 2.16 8.11
CA GLU A 110 13.25 2.11 8.51
C GLU A 110 13.01 1.15 9.67
N GLN A 111 12.37 1.66 10.72
CA GLN A 111 11.68 0.81 11.68
C GLN A 111 10.39 0.36 11.00
N LEU A 112 10.39 -0.84 10.42
CA LEU A 112 9.16 -1.45 9.94
C LEU A 112 8.17 -1.55 11.12
N PRO A 113 6.92 -1.10 10.97
CA PRO A 113 5.94 -1.19 12.05
C PRO A 113 5.75 -2.65 12.46
N PRO A 114 5.36 -2.93 13.72
CA PRO A 114 4.97 -4.28 14.12
C PRO A 114 3.81 -4.77 13.24
N LEU A 115 3.77 -6.07 12.96
CA LEU A 115 2.75 -6.70 12.12
C LEU A 115 1.34 -6.31 12.61
N GLN A 116 0.56 -5.73 11.70
CA GLN A 116 -0.85 -5.42 11.95
C GLN A 116 -1.67 -6.72 11.85
N PRO A 117 -2.78 -6.85 12.60
CA PRO A 117 -3.71 -7.95 12.42
C PRO A 117 -4.34 -7.87 11.03
N GLY A 118 -3.94 -8.77 10.12
CA GLY A 118 -4.49 -8.87 8.76
C GLY A 118 -3.46 -8.82 7.66
N GLY A 119 -2.29 -8.24 7.89
CA GLY A 119 -1.17 -8.27 6.97
C GLY A 119 -0.23 -7.09 7.12
N MET A 120 0.90 -7.13 6.43
CA MET A 120 1.89 -6.06 6.40
C MET A 120 2.56 -6.00 5.04
N TRP A 121 2.79 -4.77 4.60
CA TRP A 121 3.63 -4.47 3.46
C TRP A 121 5.10 -4.35 3.88
N LEU A 122 5.96 -5.07 3.18
CA LEU A 122 7.41 -4.95 3.30
C LEU A 122 7.95 -4.15 2.12
N ARG A 123 8.41 -2.94 2.43
CA ARG A 123 9.03 -2.02 1.46
C ARG A 123 10.23 -2.63 0.73
N MET A 124 10.92 -3.57 1.36
CA MET A 124 11.94 -4.37 0.68
C MET A 124 11.26 -5.37 -0.25
N GLY A 125 11.08 -4.92 -1.50
CA GLY A 125 10.74 -5.82 -2.57
C GLY A 125 9.29 -6.28 -2.66
N GLN A 126 8.40 -5.45 -2.12
CA GLN A 126 6.96 -5.52 -2.35
C GLN A 126 6.29 -6.77 -1.76
N VAL A 127 6.90 -7.42 -0.77
CA VAL A 127 6.30 -8.60 -0.14
C VAL A 127 5.19 -8.18 0.81
N ILE A 128 3.96 -8.57 0.48
CA ILE A 128 2.83 -8.54 1.39
C ILE A 128 2.80 -9.86 2.15
N VAL A 129 2.88 -9.80 3.47
CA VAL A 129 2.59 -10.95 4.32
C VAL A 129 1.18 -10.78 4.87
N VAL A 130 0.30 -11.74 4.61
CA VAL A 130 -1.12 -11.75 5.01
C VAL A 130 -1.32 -12.91 5.96
N CYS A 131 -1.89 -12.68 7.13
CA CYS A 131 -2.34 -13.75 8.01
C CYS A 131 -3.63 -14.36 7.44
N ASP A 132 -3.87 -15.67 7.62
CA ASP A 132 -5.07 -16.39 7.15
C ASP A 132 -6.31 -15.49 7.23
N MET A 133 -6.82 -15.17 6.03
CA MET A 133 -7.84 -14.13 5.89
C MET A 133 -9.17 -14.59 6.46
N THR A 134 -9.36 -15.90 6.64
CA THR A 134 -10.52 -16.48 7.31
C THR A 134 -10.56 -16.11 8.78
N GLU A 135 -9.47 -16.30 9.49
CA GLU A 135 -9.42 -16.02 10.92
C GLU A 135 -9.39 -14.52 11.17
N VAL A 136 -8.72 -13.74 10.31
CA VAL A 136 -8.79 -12.26 10.33
C VAL A 136 -10.23 -11.79 10.10
N ALA A 137 -10.92 -12.32 9.08
CA ALA A 137 -12.29 -11.90 8.77
C ALA A 137 -13.28 -12.28 9.88
N LYS A 138 -13.15 -13.45 10.50
CA LYS A 138 -13.95 -13.84 11.67
C LYS A 138 -13.74 -12.91 12.86
N ARG A 139 -12.48 -12.56 13.17
CA ARG A 139 -12.15 -11.62 14.25
C ARG A 139 -12.74 -10.23 13.98
N ASN A 140 -12.61 -9.74 12.74
CA ASN A 140 -13.18 -8.45 12.32
C ASN A 140 -14.71 -8.45 12.34
N TRP A 141 -15.34 -9.56 11.96
CA TRP A 141 -16.79 -9.74 12.07
C TRP A 141 -17.24 -9.66 13.53
N GLU A 142 -16.63 -10.44 14.43
CA GLU A 142 -17.00 -10.46 15.83
C GLU A 142 -16.77 -9.11 16.53
N SER A 143 -15.70 -8.38 16.19
CA SER A 143 -15.44 -7.04 16.73
C SER A 143 -16.41 -5.98 16.19
N SER A 144 -16.91 -6.16 14.97
CA SER A 144 -17.79 -5.21 14.29
C SER A 144 -19.28 -5.58 14.37
N LYS A 145 -19.63 -6.71 14.97
CA LYS A 145 -20.99 -7.26 15.03
C LYS A 145 -22.04 -6.24 15.48
N LYS A 146 -21.70 -5.44 16.50
CA LYS A 146 -22.55 -4.36 17.05
C LYS A 146 -22.90 -3.25 16.05
N TYR A 147 -22.02 -2.98 15.09
CA TYR A 147 -22.30 -2.02 14.01
C TYR A 147 -23.42 -2.53 13.10
N PHE A 148 -23.43 -3.83 12.86
CA PHE A 148 -24.34 -4.51 11.95
C PHE A 148 -25.67 -4.94 12.57
N GLU A 149 -25.78 -4.94 13.91
CA GLU A 149 -27.02 -5.25 14.65
C GLU A 149 -28.22 -4.41 14.18
N ASN A 150 -27.98 -3.20 13.64
CA ASN A 150 -29.01 -2.28 13.17
C ASN A 150 -29.45 -2.52 11.71
N TYR A 151 -28.76 -3.37 10.95
CA TYR A 151 -28.99 -3.58 9.52
C TYR A 151 -29.82 -4.84 9.18
N GLY A 152 -30.39 -5.50 10.20
CA GLY A 152 -31.21 -6.72 10.05
C GLY A 152 -30.39 -8.01 10.22
N GLN A 153 -30.98 -9.16 9.86
CA GLN A 153 -30.23 -10.43 9.84
C GLN A 153 -29.25 -10.41 8.65
N ILE A 154 -27.97 -10.21 8.95
CA ILE A 154 -26.88 -10.38 7.99
C ILE A 154 -26.42 -11.83 8.05
N ASP A 155 -26.29 -12.45 6.88
CA ASP A 155 -25.67 -13.76 6.75
C ASP A 155 -24.17 -13.67 7.10
N GLU A 156 -23.77 -14.36 8.17
CA GLU A 156 -22.40 -14.37 8.69
C GLU A 156 -21.40 -14.84 7.63
N GLU A 157 -21.75 -15.86 6.84
CA GLU A 157 -20.87 -16.38 5.80
C GLU A 157 -20.64 -15.33 4.70
N ALA A 158 -21.72 -14.66 4.26
CA ALA A 158 -21.62 -13.57 3.30
C ALA A 158 -20.77 -12.40 3.83
N MET A 159 -20.89 -12.06 5.12
CA MET A 159 -20.11 -10.97 5.72
C MET A 159 -18.63 -11.33 5.91
N ILE A 160 -18.32 -12.55 6.35
CA ILE A 160 -16.93 -13.03 6.43
C ILE A 160 -16.29 -13.00 5.03
N ASN A 161 -17.00 -13.47 4.00
CA ASN A 161 -16.51 -13.41 2.63
C ASN A 161 -16.33 -11.97 2.14
N PHE A 162 -17.22 -11.06 2.53
CA PHE A 162 -17.07 -9.64 2.22
C PHE A 162 -15.82 -9.04 2.87
N ILE A 163 -15.61 -9.26 4.16
CA ILE A 163 -14.44 -8.76 4.89
C ILE A 163 -13.15 -9.27 4.25
N LYS A 164 -13.09 -10.56 3.86
CA LYS A 164 -11.96 -11.11 3.10
C LYS A 164 -11.71 -10.34 1.80
N ASN A 165 -12.75 -10.19 0.99
CA ASN A 165 -12.65 -9.51 -0.30
C ASN A 165 -12.25 -8.04 -0.13
N SER A 166 -12.79 -7.33 0.87
CA SER A 166 -12.45 -5.93 1.13
C SER A 166 -11.00 -5.77 1.58
N THR A 167 -10.52 -6.66 2.46
CA THR A 167 -9.11 -6.61 2.93
C THR A 167 -8.16 -6.86 1.77
N VAL A 168 -8.39 -7.90 0.96
CA VAL A 168 -7.57 -8.19 -0.23
C VAL A 168 -7.61 -7.05 -1.23
N THR A 169 -8.79 -6.49 -1.48
CA THR A 169 -8.95 -5.37 -2.43
C THR A 169 -8.18 -4.14 -1.96
N ALA A 170 -8.32 -3.76 -0.68
CA ALA A 170 -7.60 -2.62 -0.11
C ALA A 170 -6.10 -2.78 -0.23
N LEU A 171 -5.61 -3.96 0.17
CA LEU A 171 -4.21 -4.30 0.11
C LEU A 171 -3.66 -4.27 -1.33
N LEU A 172 -4.31 -4.96 -2.26
CA LEU A 172 -3.87 -4.99 -3.65
C LEU A 172 -4.00 -3.63 -4.35
N THR A 173 -4.98 -2.80 -3.96
CA THR A 173 -5.09 -1.42 -4.44
C THR A 173 -3.90 -0.60 -3.98
N HIS A 174 -3.52 -0.73 -2.70
CA HIS A 174 -2.36 -0.05 -2.11
C HIS A 174 -1.08 -0.38 -2.86
N GLU A 175 -0.82 -1.67 -3.06
CA GLU A 175 0.35 -2.12 -3.81
C GLU A 175 0.34 -1.71 -5.27
N THR A 176 -0.82 -1.79 -5.92
CA THR A 176 -0.91 -1.44 -7.33
C THR A 176 -0.57 0.05 -7.50
N ILE A 177 -1.06 0.92 -6.61
CA ILE A 177 -0.70 2.34 -6.58
C ILE A 177 0.81 2.50 -6.38
N HIS A 178 1.41 1.88 -5.36
CA HIS A 178 2.85 1.98 -5.12
C HIS A 178 3.71 1.45 -6.27
N SER A 179 3.28 0.38 -6.93
CA SER A 179 3.97 -0.18 -8.11
C SER A 179 3.99 0.77 -9.32
N CYS A 180 3.06 1.74 -9.35
CA CYS A 180 3.00 2.76 -10.38
C CYS A 180 3.98 3.92 -10.15
N GLN A 181 4.43 4.15 -8.91
CA GLN A 181 5.08 5.40 -8.50
C GLN A 181 6.56 5.51 -8.88
N GLY A 182 7.16 4.52 -9.54
CA GLY A 182 8.56 4.59 -9.99
C GLY A 182 9.60 4.59 -8.85
N SER A 183 10.87 4.88 -9.17
CA SER A 183 11.99 4.67 -8.23
C SER A 183 12.19 5.75 -7.16
N ILE A 184 12.76 5.34 -6.02
CA ILE A 184 13.00 6.11 -4.78
C ILE A 184 13.91 7.34 -4.96
N GLU A 185 14.60 7.49 -6.10
CA GLU A 185 15.63 8.53 -6.29
C GLU A 185 15.09 9.97 -6.19
N HIS A 186 13.77 10.15 -6.23
CA HIS A 186 13.07 11.43 -6.03
C HIS A 186 12.22 11.49 -4.77
N MET A 187 12.46 10.61 -3.78
CA MET A 187 11.64 10.62 -2.57
C MET A 187 11.68 11.96 -1.86
N ASP A 188 10.48 12.44 -1.60
CA ASP A 188 10.19 13.52 -0.70
C ASP A 188 10.85 13.22 0.66
N ARG A 189 11.63 14.17 1.18
CA ARG A 189 12.34 14.05 2.46
C ARG A 189 11.67 14.90 3.53
N GLY A 190 11.86 14.53 4.78
CA GLY A 190 11.35 15.32 5.92
C GLY A 190 9.83 15.43 5.87
N ARG A 191 9.31 16.66 5.86
CA ARG A 191 7.87 16.93 5.87
C ARG A 191 7.15 16.37 4.63
N ASP A 192 7.75 16.52 3.45
CA ASP A 192 7.10 16.13 2.21
C ASP A 192 6.89 14.61 2.14
N MET A 193 7.71 13.82 2.84
CA MET A 193 7.55 12.36 2.97
C MET A 193 6.21 12.01 3.65
N TYR A 194 5.89 12.67 4.76
CA TYR A 194 4.63 12.43 5.48
C TYR A 194 3.43 12.90 4.69
N ILE A 195 3.57 14.01 3.96
CA ILE A 195 2.52 14.50 3.06
C ILE A 195 2.31 13.51 1.90
N ARG A 196 3.40 12.94 1.36
CA ARG A 196 3.33 11.89 0.36
C ARG A 196 2.57 10.66 0.87
N VAL A 197 2.93 10.16 2.06
CA VAL A 197 2.22 9.05 2.70
C VAL A 197 0.74 9.41 2.93
N ALA A 198 0.44 10.63 3.37
CA ALA A 198 -0.95 11.06 3.53
C ALA A 198 -1.72 11.05 2.20
N LEU A 199 -1.11 11.54 1.11
CA LEU A 199 -1.69 11.50 -0.23
C LEU A 199 -1.92 10.06 -0.71
N ASP A 200 -0.93 9.19 -0.49
CA ASP A 200 -1.01 7.77 -0.84
C ASP A 200 -2.17 7.10 -0.10
N GLU A 201 -2.20 7.19 1.23
CA GLU A 201 -3.28 6.62 2.05
C GLU A 201 -4.65 7.14 1.64
N CYS A 202 -4.80 8.46 1.42
CA CYS A 202 -6.05 9.04 0.96
C CYS A 202 -6.47 8.51 -0.42
N GLY A 203 -5.53 8.44 -1.37
CA GLY A 203 -5.75 7.91 -2.71
C GLY A 203 -6.12 6.42 -2.69
N VAL A 204 -5.43 5.61 -1.89
CA VAL A 204 -5.71 4.17 -1.75
C VAL A 204 -7.12 3.95 -1.23
N HIS A 205 -7.51 4.62 -0.15
CA HIS A 205 -8.82 4.41 0.47
C HIS A 205 -9.93 4.84 -0.47
N TYR A 206 -9.75 5.96 -1.18
CA TYR A 206 -10.70 6.44 -2.18
C TYR A 206 -10.83 5.46 -3.37
N LEU A 207 -9.71 5.01 -3.96
CA LEU A 207 -9.72 4.07 -5.08
C LEU A 207 -10.29 2.70 -4.68
N CYS A 208 -9.93 2.20 -3.50
CA CYS A 208 -10.46 0.95 -2.96
C CYS A 208 -11.97 1.01 -2.78
N ASP A 209 -12.48 2.10 -2.19
CA ASP A 209 -13.92 2.31 -2.01
C ASP A 209 -14.67 2.33 -3.36
N GLU A 210 -14.13 3.00 -4.38
CA GLU A 210 -14.70 2.99 -5.73
C GLU A 210 -14.72 1.59 -6.38
N ILE A 211 -13.66 0.81 -6.22
CA ILE A 211 -13.57 -0.57 -6.72
C ILE A 211 -14.58 -1.47 -5.97
N LEU A 212 -14.64 -1.37 -4.64
CA LEU A 212 -15.56 -2.17 -3.83
C LEU A 212 -17.02 -1.83 -4.11
N LYS A 213 -17.37 -0.55 -4.27
CA LYS A 213 -18.73 -0.14 -4.67
C LYS A 213 -19.13 -0.67 -6.04
N THR A 214 -18.18 -0.73 -6.98
CA THR A 214 -18.43 -1.29 -8.32
C THR A 214 -18.69 -2.79 -8.25
N LYS A 215 -17.89 -3.52 -7.45
CA LYS A 215 -17.89 -4.99 -7.43
C LYS A 215 -18.88 -5.60 -6.43
N PHE A 216 -19.16 -4.88 -5.35
CA PHE A 216 -20.05 -5.28 -4.25
C PHE A 216 -21.04 -4.15 -3.89
N PRO A 217 -21.87 -3.67 -4.83
CA PRO A 217 -22.69 -2.46 -4.69
C PRO A 217 -23.76 -2.52 -3.59
N ARG A 218 -24.00 -3.70 -3.00
CA ARG A 218 -25.00 -3.93 -1.95
C ARG A 218 -24.39 -4.16 -0.57
N MET A 219 -23.07 -4.13 -0.45
CA MET A 219 -22.38 -4.40 0.80
C MET A 219 -21.86 -3.11 1.41
N VAL A 220 -22.01 -2.98 2.73
CA VAL A 220 -21.57 -1.83 3.51
C VAL A 220 -20.43 -2.29 4.40
N SER A 221 -19.23 -1.77 4.18
CA SER A 221 -18.11 -1.98 5.10
C SER A 221 -18.37 -1.29 6.41
N ALA A 222 -17.99 -1.95 7.51
CA ALA A 222 -17.79 -1.24 8.75
C ALA A 222 -16.66 -0.22 8.50
N PRO A 223 -16.89 1.08 8.76
CA PRO A 223 -15.84 2.07 8.55
C PRO A 223 -14.67 1.77 9.48
N GLN A 224 -13.47 1.61 8.93
CA GLN A 224 -12.27 1.52 9.75
C GLN A 224 -11.84 2.92 10.21
N GLN A 225 -10.93 2.95 11.18
CA GLN A 225 -10.42 4.19 11.72
C GLN A 225 -9.75 4.99 10.60
N PHE A 226 -10.15 6.26 10.44
CA PHE A 226 -9.65 7.21 9.43
C PHE A 226 -10.12 7.01 7.98
N ASP A 227 -10.79 5.91 7.63
CA ASP A 227 -11.22 5.62 6.25
C ASP A 227 -12.03 6.77 5.65
N LYS A 228 -13.04 7.22 6.41
CA LYS A 228 -13.95 8.27 5.96
C LYS A 228 -13.19 9.57 5.73
N GLU A 229 -12.36 9.96 6.69
CA GLU A 229 -11.56 11.19 6.61
C GLU A 229 -10.58 11.15 5.43
N ARG A 230 -9.95 10.00 5.16
CA ARG A 230 -9.03 9.77 4.04
C ARG A 230 -9.76 9.88 2.69
N ILE A 231 -10.90 9.21 2.56
CA ILE A 231 -11.75 9.26 1.35
C ILE A 231 -12.21 10.70 1.09
N GLU A 232 -12.75 11.38 2.11
CA GLU A 232 -13.22 12.77 2.01
C GLU A 232 -12.07 13.72 1.64
N LYS A 233 -10.87 13.53 2.21
CA LYS A 233 -9.70 14.36 1.88
C LYS A 233 -9.29 14.21 0.41
N PHE A 234 -9.28 12.99 -0.13
CA PHE A 234 -8.95 12.79 -1.54
C PHE A 234 -10.04 13.35 -2.48
N GLN A 235 -11.32 13.20 -2.12
CA GLN A 235 -12.42 13.82 -2.84
C GLN A 235 -12.30 15.34 -2.90
N ASP A 236 -11.89 15.99 -1.80
CA ASP A 236 -11.65 17.42 -1.77
C ASP A 236 -10.49 17.85 -2.69
N ILE A 237 -9.42 17.04 -2.76
CA ILE A 237 -8.30 17.25 -3.69
C ILE A 237 -8.80 17.16 -5.14
N LEU A 238 -9.54 16.10 -5.50
CA LEU A 238 -10.12 15.93 -6.84
C LEU A 238 -11.07 17.08 -7.20
N LYS A 239 -11.89 17.54 -6.25
CA LYS A 239 -12.79 18.67 -6.46
C LYS A 239 -12.06 19.98 -6.77
N LYS A 240 -10.88 20.18 -6.20
CA LYS A 240 -10.07 21.40 -6.38
C LYS A 240 -9.17 21.35 -7.62
N TYR A 241 -8.56 20.19 -7.87
CA TYR A 241 -7.48 20.03 -8.84
C TYR A 241 -7.87 19.19 -10.06
N GLY A 242 -9.07 18.61 -10.06
CA GLY A 242 -9.53 17.72 -11.11
C GLY A 242 -8.75 16.41 -11.16
N ASP A 243 -8.90 15.71 -12.27
CA ASP A 243 -8.30 14.39 -12.48
C ASP A 243 -6.77 14.44 -12.58
N ASP A 244 -6.17 15.62 -12.80
CA ASP A 244 -4.70 15.78 -12.77
C ASP A 244 -4.09 15.41 -11.41
N ALA A 245 -4.88 15.42 -10.33
CA ALA A 245 -4.45 14.91 -9.04
C ALA A 245 -4.08 13.42 -9.06
N TYR A 246 -4.70 12.61 -9.94
CA TYR A 246 -4.30 11.22 -10.14
C TYR A 246 -2.88 11.14 -10.70
N GLY A 247 -2.47 12.07 -11.57
CA GLY A 247 -1.10 12.13 -12.07
C GLY A 247 -0.07 12.32 -10.95
N VAL A 248 -0.40 13.12 -9.93
CA VAL A 248 0.45 13.30 -8.74
C VAL A 248 0.42 12.06 -7.82
N LEU A 249 -0.75 11.44 -7.65
CA LEU A 249 -0.90 10.19 -6.91
C LEU A 249 -0.06 9.06 -7.54
N PHE A 250 -0.07 8.91 -8.87
CA PHE A 250 0.67 7.86 -9.57
C PHE A 250 2.12 8.25 -9.92
N GLN A 251 2.56 9.46 -9.58
CA GLN A 251 3.86 10.00 -9.96
C GLN A 251 4.12 9.98 -11.48
N ASN A 252 3.09 10.29 -12.27
CA ASN A 252 3.21 10.43 -13.72
C ASN A 252 3.83 11.77 -14.11
N VAL A 253 5.13 11.87 -13.88
CA VAL A 253 5.94 13.05 -14.21
C VAL A 253 6.11 13.13 -15.74
N PRO A 254 5.61 14.19 -16.40
CA PRO A 254 5.77 14.35 -17.84
C PRO A 254 7.24 14.43 -18.26
N LYS A 255 7.56 14.09 -19.52
CA LYS A 255 8.95 14.21 -20.03
C LYS A 255 9.33 15.63 -20.45
N GLY A 256 8.36 16.42 -20.94
CA GLY A 256 8.57 17.79 -21.42
C GLY A 256 8.81 18.79 -20.28
N VAL A 257 9.67 19.80 -20.54
CA VAL A 257 10.11 20.76 -19.51
C VAL A 257 8.94 21.59 -18.97
N ALA A 258 8.09 22.11 -19.85
CA ALA A 258 6.96 22.95 -19.46
C ALA A 258 5.91 22.17 -18.67
N GLU A 259 5.65 20.93 -19.08
CA GLU A 259 4.71 20.01 -18.42
C GLU A 259 5.25 19.55 -17.05
N LYS A 260 6.57 19.37 -16.91
CA LYS A 260 7.21 19.13 -15.60
C LYS A 260 7.03 20.31 -14.65
N GLU A 261 7.24 21.53 -15.11
CA GLU A 261 7.03 22.73 -14.27
C GLU A 261 5.58 22.84 -13.79
N HIS A 262 4.64 22.51 -14.68
CA HIS A 262 3.23 22.43 -14.33
C HIS A 262 2.95 21.35 -13.29
N TYR A 263 3.47 20.14 -13.50
CA TYR A 263 3.36 19.02 -12.56
C TYR A 263 3.91 19.38 -11.17
N GLU A 264 5.11 19.96 -11.09
CA GLU A 264 5.73 20.37 -9.83
C GLU A 264 4.94 21.49 -9.14
N SER A 265 4.35 22.41 -9.90
CA SER A 265 3.44 23.43 -9.35
C SER A 265 2.18 22.79 -8.77
N LEU A 266 1.60 21.82 -9.47
CA LEU A 266 0.42 21.09 -9.02
C LEU A 266 0.72 20.26 -7.76
N LYS A 267 1.81 19.49 -7.77
CA LYS A 267 2.30 18.72 -6.63
C LYS A 267 2.42 19.60 -5.39
N LYS A 268 3.07 20.76 -5.50
CA LYS A 268 3.20 21.73 -4.38
C LYS A 268 1.85 22.22 -3.86
N LYS A 269 0.90 22.51 -4.75
CA LYS A 269 -0.45 22.93 -4.35
C LYS A 269 -1.18 21.81 -3.60
N ILE A 270 -1.18 20.60 -4.14
CA ILE A 270 -1.76 19.43 -3.48
C ILE A 270 -1.10 19.19 -2.13
N TYR A 271 0.23 19.26 -2.05
CA TYR A 271 0.96 19.03 -0.80
C TYR A 271 0.62 20.10 0.25
N SER A 272 0.40 21.34 -0.17
CA SER A 272 -0.03 22.42 0.73
C SER A 272 -1.44 22.22 1.33
N GLU A 273 -2.24 21.31 0.79
CA GLU A 273 -3.53 20.93 1.38
C GLU A 273 -3.37 20.08 2.64
N PHE A 274 -2.21 19.46 2.87
CA PHE A 274 -1.98 18.60 4.03
C PHE A 274 -1.32 19.40 5.15
N THR A 275 -2.15 19.82 6.10
CA THR A 275 -1.71 20.48 7.34
C THR A 275 -1.23 19.44 8.35
N GLU A 276 -0.52 19.87 9.39
CA GLU A 276 -0.12 18.99 10.50
C GLU A 276 -1.34 18.34 11.17
N GLU A 277 -2.42 19.09 11.35
CA GLU A 277 -3.68 18.57 11.87
C GLU A 277 -4.26 17.50 10.95
N ASP A 278 -4.14 17.64 9.62
CA ASP A 278 -4.51 16.58 8.68
C ASP A 278 -3.64 15.33 8.88
N ILE A 279 -2.32 15.45 9.00
CA ILE A 279 -1.42 14.30 9.19
C ILE A 279 -1.84 13.48 10.42
N VAL A 280 -2.20 14.14 11.53
CA VAL A 280 -2.70 13.45 12.73
C VAL A 280 -4.11 12.90 12.53
N ARG A 281 -5.01 13.71 11.97
CA ARG A 281 -6.42 13.33 11.74
C ARG A 281 -6.56 12.14 10.79
N LEU A 282 -5.66 12.01 9.84
CA LEU A 282 -5.59 10.92 8.86
C LEU A 282 -4.84 9.70 9.40
N GLY A 283 -4.35 9.74 10.65
CA GLY A 283 -3.66 8.63 11.30
C GLY A 283 -2.26 8.34 10.74
N ILE A 284 -1.61 9.32 10.12
CA ILE A 284 -0.29 9.16 9.49
C ILE A 284 0.82 9.31 10.53
N ALA A 285 0.64 10.17 11.52
CA ALA A 285 1.55 10.34 12.64
C ALA A 285 0.78 10.64 13.94
N ASP A 286 1.37 10.33 15.08
CA ASP A 286 0.84 10.79 16.37
C ASP A 286 1.15 12.27 16.62
N ARG A 287 0.45 12.89 17.59
CA ARG A 287 0.62 14.32 17.95
C ARG A 287 2.01 14.70 18.46
N LEU A 288 2.83 13.72 18.86
CA LEU A 288 4.17 13.97 19.38
C LEU A 288 5.19 13.99 18.24
N THR A 289 5.03 13.08 17.28
CA THR A 289 5.79 13.04 16.03
C THR A 289 5.45 14.25 15.16
N SER A 290 4.18 14.68 15.14
CA SER A 290 3.69 15.87 14.39
C SER A 290 4.38 17.19 14.75
N LYS A 291 4.87 17.33 15.99
CA LYS A 291 5.58 18.53 16.45
C LYS A 291 7.05 18.60 16.02
N PHE A 292 7.67 17.49 15.64
CA PHE A 292 9.05 17.51 15.10
C PHE A 292 9.14 18.16 13.71
N PHE A 293 7.98 18.42 13.09
CA PHE A 293 7.84 19.01 11.76
C PHE A 293 8.23 20.50 11.72
N GLU A 294 8.24 21.23 12.84
CA GLU A 294 8.65 22.64 12.89
C GLU A 294 10.16 22.85 12.79
N ASN A 295 10.98 21.86 13.13
CA ASN A 295 12.44 22.04 13.25
C ASN A 295 13.25 21.54 12.03
N ALA A 296 12.59 21.02 11.00
CA ALA A 296 13.23 20.39 9.84
C ALA A 296 13.13 21.20 8.53
N SER A 297 12.70 22.46 8.59
CA SER A 297 12.67 23.40 7.46
C SER A 297 14.02 24.03 7.17
#